data_AF-A0A7W1CVF8-F1
#
_entry.id   AF-A0A7W1CVF8-F1
#
_cell.length_a   1.000
_cell.length_b   1.000
_cell.length_c   1.000
_cell.angle_alpha   90.00
_cell.angle_beta   90.00
_cell.angle_gamma   90.00
#
_symmetry.space_group_name_H-M   'P 1'
#
loop_
_entity.id
_entity.type
_entity.pdbx_description
1 polymer ?
#
loop_
_entity_poly.entity_id
_entity_poly.type
_entity_poly.pdbx_seq_one_letter_code
_entity_poly.pdbx_strand_id
1 'polypeptide(L)'
;VWDKSLGGIREAGYTGKEGYQLKSIPPRDGYDPKAIVSAPFLGNLIWGDFEYSGSLGQMPLLSETENTSSVSHLSKIVANEVTKIINLPVLSDSTRNGVAGCLYNVTIPNIDNWRRFGIPPDYGASSIPEIYNDPNIGQKVVLNLMDGLLAQYAGGPESQPGYAFPFATLYASKDPVAIDTIALRQLEEWRKKRKVPPIKRLGAHIQVAGEFGLGNADLSRIEIRDVRP
;
A
#
# COMPACT_ATOMS: atom_id res chain seq x y z
N VAL A 1 9.53 12.07 -5.81
CA VAL A 1 9.45 10.97 -4.81
C VAL A 1 8.58 11.46 -3.66
N TRP A 2 7.65 10.64 -3.19
CA TRP A 2 6.81 11.00 -2.06
C TRP A 2 6.56 9.82 -1.13
N ASP A 3 6.11 10.14 0.08
CA ASP A 3 5.69 9.22 1.14
C ASP A 3 4.74 10.00 2.08
N LYS A 4 4.17 9.37 3.10
CA LYS A 4 3.39 10.02 4.15
C LYS A 4 4.20 11.07 4.91
N SER A 5 5.50 10.84 5.12
CA SER A 5 6.34 11.77 5.90
C SER A 5 7.67 12.07 5.20
N LEU A 6 8.13 13.33 5.30
CA LEU A 6 9.49 13.70 4.86
C LEU A 6 10.58 13.00 5.69
N GLY A 7 10.28 12.62 6.93
CA GLY A 7 11.20 11.87 7.80
C GLY A 7 11.54 10.52 7.19
N GLY A 8 10.52 9.70 6.89
CA GLY A 8 10.70 8.38 6.28
C GLY A 8 11.44 8.43 4.94
N ILE A 9 11.15 9.43 4.09
CA ILE A 9 11.86 9.65 2.83
C ILE A 9 13.37 9.87 3.06
N ARG A 10 13.74 10.69 4.05
CA ARG A 10 15.14 10.98 4.37
C ARG A 10 15.84 9.79 5.00
N GLU A 11 15.17 9.06 5.88
CA GLU A 11 15.67 7.82 6.49
C GLU A 11 15.94 6.75 5.43
N ALA A 12 15.11 6.70 4.38
CA ALA A 12 15.33 5.86 3.20
C ALA A 12 16.47 6.36 2.27
N GLY A 13 17.15 7.46 2.62
CA GLY A 13 18.33 7.98 1.90
C GLY A 13 18.02 8.93 0.75
N TYR A 14 16.76 9.32 0.52
CA TYR A 14 16.43 10.31 -0.50
C TYR A 14 16.78 11.72 -0.02
N THR A 15 17.57 12.44 -0.82
CA THR A 15 18.19 13.72 -0.41
C THR A 15 17.72 14.95 -1.20
N GLY A 16 16.77 14.78 -2.13
CA GLY A 16 16.21 15.92 -2.90
C GLY A 16 17.27 16.64 -3.75
N LYS A 17 18.14 15.87 -4.42
CA LYS A 17 19.18 16.38 -5.32
C LYS A 17 18.62 16.66 -6.72
N GLU A 18 19.45 17.26 -7.59
CA GLU A 18 19.09 17.62 -8.96
C GLU A 18 18.40 16.47 -9.70
N GLY A 19 17.24 16.78 -10.29
CA GLY A 19 16.44 15.84 -11.08
C GLY A 19 15.15 15.32 -10.41
N TYR A 20 14.95 15.52 -9.10
CA TYR A 20 13.68 15.16 -8.45
C TYR A 20 13.38 15.95 -7.18
N GLN A 21 12.09 16.08 -6.85
CA GLN A 21 11.62 16.70 -5.60
C GLN A 21 11.15 15.63 -4.61
N LEU A 22 11.29 15.94 -3.32
CA LEU A 22 10.68 15.20 -2.22
C LEU A 22 9.36 15.87 -1.84
N LYS A 23 8.28 15.10 -1.73
CA LYS A 23 6.99 15.57 -1.22
C LYS A 23 6.51 14.64 -0.12
N SER A 24 5.78 15.17 0.85
CA SER A 24 5.03 14.35 1.82
C SER A 24 3.54 14.52 1.62
N ILE A 25 2.74 13.71 2.29
CA ILE A 25 1.30 13.92 2.44
C ILE A 25 1.06 14.54 3.82
N PRO A 26 0.94 15.89 3.94
CA PRO A 26 0.68 16.52 5.22
C PRO A 26 -0.58 15.94 5.89
N PRO A 27 -0.55 15.65 7.20
CA PRO A 27 -1.76 15.29 7.94
C PRO A 27 -2.85 16.33 7.71
N ARG A 28 -4.09 15.88 7.43
CA ARG A 28 -5.26 16.69 7.06
C ARG A 28 -5.12 17.45 5.74
N ASP A 29 -4.16 18.36 5.63
CA ASP A 29 -4.03 19.29 4.49
C ASP A 29 -3.50 18.62 3.22
N GLY A 30 -2.92 17.42 3.33
CA GLY A 30 -2.40 16.65 2.21
C GLY A 30 -3.44 15.90 1.39
N TYR A 31 -4.70 15.89 1.82
CA TYR A 31 -5.79 15.16 1.17
C TYR A 31 -6.74 16.08 0.41
N ASP A 32 -7.30 15.60 -0.69
CA ASP A 32 -8.24 16.35 -1.53
C ASP A 32 -9.69 16.09 -1.08
N PRO A 33 -10.46 17.11 -0.67
CA PRO A 33 -11.87 16.98 -0.30
C PRO A 33 -12.79 16.44 -1.40
N LYS A 34 -12.38 16.50 -2.67
CA LYS A 34 -13.20 16.07 -3.81
C LYS A 34 -12.83 14.68 -4.33
N ALA A 35 -11.63 14.19 -4.04
CA ALA A 35 -11.15 12.89 -4.51
C ALA A 35 -11.43 11.83 -3.43
N ILE A 36 -12.66 11.34 -3.43
CA ILE A 36 -13.20 10.48 -2.37
C ILE A 36 -13.21 9.01 -2.78
N VAL A 37 -12.79 8.15 -1.85
CA VAL A 37 -13.03 6.71 -1.85
C VAL A 37 -14.03 6.38 -0.76
N SER A 38 -15.15 5.75 -1.12
CA SER A 38 -16.14 5.26 -0.14
C SER A 38 -16.14 3.73 -0.12
N ALA A 39 -16.24 3.14 1.07
CA ALA A 39 -16.35 1.70 1.25
C ALA A 39 -17.36 1.39 2.37
N PRO A 40 -18.02 0.22 2.39
CA PRO A 40 -19.04 -0.12 3.37
C PRO A 40 -18.47 -0.46 4.77
N PHE A 41 -17.33 0.13 5.13
CA PHE A 41 -16.65 -0.07 6.40
C PHE A 41 -16.53 1.30 7.09
N LEU A 42 -17.00 1.40 8.33
CA LEU A 42 -16.77 2.57 9.17
C LEU A 42 -15.37 2.50 9.77
N GLY A 43 -14.63 3.60 9.67
CA GLY A 43 -13.35 3.80 10.34
C GLY A 43 -13.44 4.90 11.38
N ASN A 44 -12.73 4.74 12.50
CA ASN A 44 -12.54 5.81 13.47
C ASN A 44 -11.55 6.81 12.90
N LEU A 45 -12.01 8.05 12.72
CA LEU A 45 -11.16 9.16 12.30
C LEU A 45 -10.19 9.51 13.44
N ILE A 46 -8.94 9.76 13.09
CA ILE A 46 -7.89 10.14 14.03
C ILE A 46 -7.22 11.44 13.58
N TRP A 47 -6.43 12.02 14.47
CA TRP A 47 -5.59 13.17 14.13
C TRP A 47 -4.80 12.89 12.85
N GLY A 48 -4.96 13.78 11.86
CA GLY A 48 -4.34 13.68 10.55
C GLY A 48 -5.24 13.16 9.43
N ASP A 49 -6.43 12.62 9.73
CA ASP A 49 -7.47 12.43 8.73
C ASP A 49 -8.15 13.76 8.37
N PHE A 50 -8.69 13.86 7.16
CA PHE A 50 -9.24 15.10 6.62
C PHE A 50 -10.45 15.60 7.42
N GLU A 51 -11.39 14.69 7.71
CA GLU A 51 -12.65 14.99 8.40
C GLU A 51 -12.55 14.96 9.93
N TYR A 52 -11.36 14.68 10.49
CA TYR A 52 -11.20 14.61 11.94
C TYR A 52 -11.49 15.97 12.59
N SER A 53 -12.47 15.98 13.50
CA SER A 53 -12.99 17.19 14.15
C SER A 53 -12.55 17.36 15.61
N GLY A 54 -11.67 16.49 16.13
CA GLY A 54 -11.19 16.58 17.51
C GLY A 54 -10.25 17.75 17.79
N SER A 55 -10.47 18.45 18.91
CA SER A 55 -9.63 19.56 19.39
C SER A 55 -8.26 19.04 19.87
N LEU A 56 -7.17 19.64 19.39
CA LEU A 56 -5.81 19.41 19.93
C LEU A 56 -5.80 19.64 21.45
N GLY A 57 -5.58 18.58 22.23
CA GLY A 57 -5.43 18.65 23.69
C GLY A 57 -6.71 18.47 24.51
N GLN A 58 -7.87 18.21 23.89
CA GLN A 58 -9.07 17.77 24.61
C GLN A 58 -9.42 16.34 24.19
N MET A 59 -9.64 15.45 25.16
CA MET A 59 -10.33 14.20 24.85
C MET A 59 -11.68 14.55 24.21
N PRO A 60 -12.06 13.94 23.07
CA PRO A 60 -13.33 14.24 22.45
C PRO A 60 -14.45 13.91 23.46
N LEU A 61 -15.24 14.93 23.82
CA LEU A 61 -16.54 14.77 24.49
C LEU A 61 -17.62 14.25 23.53
N LEU A 62 -17.25 14.03 22.26
CA LEU A 62 -18.11 13.54 21.20
C LEU A 62 -18.34 12.03 21.39
N SER A 63 -19.57 11.62 21.12
CA SER A 63 -19.93 10.20 21.05
C SER A 63 -19.05 9.48 20.01
N GLU A 64 -18.70 8.21 20.22
CA GLU A 64 -17.87 7.43 19.26
C GLU A 64 -18.41 7.50 17.82
N THR A 65 -19.72 7.70 17.65
CA THR A 65 -20.40 7.87 16.37
C THR A 65 -20.05 9.15 15.60
N GLU A 66 -19.75 10.26 16.29
CA GLU A 66 -19.50 11.57 15.66
C GLU A 66 -18.11 11.67 15.01
N ASN A 67 -17.22 10.72 15.27
CA ASN A 67 -15.86 10.71 14.74
C ASN A 67 -15.56 9.43 13.95
N THR A 68 -16.60 8.87 13.31
CA THR A 68 -16.50 7.74 12.37
C THR A 68 -16.86 8.18 10.97
N SER A 69 -16.22 7.58 9.96
CA SER A 69 -16.54 7.84 8.55
C SER A 69 -16.29 6.59 7.72
N SER A 70 -17.14 6.38 6.71
CA SER A 70 -16.93 5.39 5.64
C SER A 70 -16.11 5.94 4.48
N VAL A 71 -15.80 7.23 4.53
CA VAL A 71 -15.12 7.99 3.48
C VAL A 71 -13.61 8.05 3.76
N SER A 72 -12.85 7.95 2.68
CA SER A 72 -11.44 8.28 2.58
C SER A 72 -11.23 9.35 1.52
N HIS A 73 -10.19 10.14 1.68
CA HIS A 73 -9.74 11.16 0.75
C HIS A 73 -8.38 10.77 0.20
N LEU A 74 -8.23 10.89 -1.12
CA LEU A 74 -6.95 10.67 -1.79
C LEU A 74 -5.99 11.82 -1.49
N SER A 75 -4.69 11.49 -1.43
CA SER A 75 -3.66 12.50 -1.35
C SER A 75 -3.72 13.42 -2.57
N LYS A 76 -3.50 14.72 -2.36
CA LYS A 76 -3.43 15.72 -3.44
C LYS A 76 -2.36 15.37 -4.46
N ILE A 77 -1.27 14.73 -4.02
CA ILE A 77 -0.19 14.25 -4.89
C ILE A 77 -0.77 13.31 -5.96
N VAL A 78 -1.47 12.26 -5.52
CA VAL A 78 -2.05 11.26 -6.41
C VAL A 78 -3.24 11.82 -7.18
N ALA A 79 -4.12 12.58 -6.54
CA ALA A 79 -5.31 13.14 -7.18
C ALA A 79 -4.94 14.16 -8.28
N ASN A 80 -4.07 15.12 -7.97
CA ASN A 80 -3.97 16.37 -8.73
C ASN A 80 -2.57 16.70 -9.27
N GLU A 81 -1.50 16.24 -8.62
CA GLU A 81 -0.16 16.75 -8.92
C GLU A 81 0.62 15.87 -9.89
N VAL A 82 0.35 14.56 -9.91
CA VAL A 82 1.02 13.61 -10.80
C VAL A 82 0.08 13.08 -11.87
N THR A 83 0.63 12.87 -13.07
CA THR A 83 -0.07 12.25 -14.21
C THR A 83 0.37 10.81 -14.45
N LYS A 84 1.56 10.44 -13.97
CA LYS A 84 2.18 9.13 -14.11
C LYS A 84 2.89 8.76 -12.81
N ILE A 85 2.84 7.48 -12.46
CA ILE A 85 3.39 6.89 -11.24
C ILE A 85 4.32 5.74 -11.62
N ILE A 86 5.57 5.81 -11.15
CA ILE A 86 6.46 4.66 -11.04
C ILE A 86 6.38 4.20 -9.59
N ASN A 87 5.85 3.01 -9.39
CA ASN A 87 5.61 2.44 -8.07
C ASN A 87 6.83 1.66 -7.58
N LEU A 88 7.30 1.96 -6.37
CA LEU A 88 8.48 1.34 -5.75
C LEU A 88 8.09 0.64 -4.43
N PRO A 89 7.35 -0.49 -4.47
CA PRO A 89 7.05 -1.25 -3.26
C PRO A 89 8.28 -2.06 -2.80
N VAL A 90 8.30 -2.43 -1.52
CA VAL A 90 9.31 -3.35 -0.97
C VAL A 90 8.72 -4.75 -0.92
N LEU A 91 9.53 -5.78 -1.21
CA LEU A 91 9.13 -7.18 -1.04
C LEU A 91 9.03 -7.52 0.46
N SER A 92 7.87 -7.18 1.04
CA SER A 92 7.55 -7.36 2.46
C SER A 92 6.12 -7.87 2.66
N ASP A 93 5.91 -8.59 3.76
CA ASP A 93 4.56 -8.91 4.21
C ASP A 93 3.86 -7.69 4.82
N SER A 94 2.55 -7.82 4.99
CA SER A 94 1.75 -6.92 5.80
C SER A 94 0.94 -7.76 6.78
N THR A 95 1.11 -7.51 8.07
CA THR A 95 0.31 -8.15 9.13
C THR A 95 -1.18 -7.85 9.02
N ARG A 96 -1.56 -6.82 8.24
CA ARG A 96 -2.95 -6.39 8.06
C ARG A 96 -3.54 -6.73 6.70
N ASN A 97 -2.73 -6.87 5.65
CA ASN A 97 -3.20 -7.03 4.27
C ASN A 97 -2.46 -8.15 3.49
N GLY A 98 -1.64 -8.94 4.18
CA GLY A 98 -0.87 -10.04 3.59
C GLY A 98 0.42 -9.59 2.94
N VAL A 99 0.35 -8.77 1.88
CA VAL A 99 1.53 -8.28 1.15
C VAL A 99 1.51 -6.76 1.14
N ALA A 100 2.62 -6.12 1.54
CA ALA A 100 2.82 -4.68 1.39
C ALA A 100 3.35 -4.36 -0.03
N GLY A 101 2.70 -4.95 -1.05
CA GLY A 101 3.19 -5.02 -2.42
C GLY A 101 2.75 -3.85 -3.31
N CYS A 102 2.79 -4.07 -4.63
CA CYS A 102 2.44 -3.10 -5.66
C CYS A 102 1.06 -2.47 -5.44
N LEU A 103 0.01 -3.29 -5.29
CA LEU A 103 -1.36 -2.82 -5.11
C LEU A 103 -1.52 -2.04 -3.81
N TYR A 104 -0.98 -2.58 -2.71
CA TYR A 104 -1.02 -1.93 -1.40
C TYR A 104 -0.32 -0.57 -1.42
N ASN A 105 0.89 -0.48 -1.98
CA ASN A 105 1.77 0.68 -1.86
C ASN A 105 1.20 1.95 -2.49
N VAL A 106 0.43 1.84 -3.57
CA VAL A 106 -0.21 3.00 -4.21
C VAL A 106 -1.62 3.29 -3.70
N THR A 107 -2.19 2.42 -2.87
CA THR A 107 -3.56 2.57 -2.34
C THR A 107 -3.54 3.01 -0.87
N ILE A 108 -3.34 2.07 0.06
CA ILE A 108 -3.47 2.27 1.51
C ILE A 108 -2.61 3.43 2.05
N PRO A 109 -1.37 3.64 1.58
CA PRO A 109 -0.58 4.79 2.03
C PRO A 109 -1.03 6.15 1.48
N ASN A 110 -1.84 6.17 0.41
CA ASN A 110 -2.17 7.40 -0.33
C ASN A 110 -3.59 7.91 -0.04
N ILE A 111 -4.27 7.33 0.94
CA ILE A 111 -5.58 7.78 1.44
C ILE A 111 -5.55 7.99 2.95
N ASP A 112 -6.40 8.86 3.46
CA ASP A 112 -6.69 8.96 4.89
C ASP A 112 -7.67 7.86 5.33
N ASN A 113 -7.99 7.77 6.63
CA ASN A 113 -8.94 6.79 7.19
C ASN A 113 -8.62 5.31 6.84
N TRP A 114 -7.41 5.03 6.35
CA TRP A 114 -7.04 3.77 5.71
C TRP A 114 -7.04 2.55 6.64
N ARG A 115 -6.96 2.78 7.96
CA ARG A 115 -6.82 1.73 8.98
C ARG A 115 -7.97 0.72 8.96
N ARG A 116 -9.17 1.16 8.54
CA ARG A 116 -10.35 0.31 8.41
C ARG A 116 -10.22 -0.79 7.35
N PHE A 117 -9.29 -0.64 6.41
CA PHE A 117 -9.02 -1.65 5.38
C PHE A 117 -8.04 -2.72 5.84
N GLY A 118 -7.50 -2.63 7.05
CA GLY A 118 -6.52 -3.58 7.59
C GLY A 118 -7.04 -4.40 8.76
N ILE A 119 -8.35 -4.53 8.91
CA ILE A 119 -9.01 -5.20 10.04
C ILE A 119 -10.05 -6.24 9.54
N PRO A 120 -10.50 -7.19 10.39
CA PRO A 120 -11.54 -8.13 10.03
C PRO A 120 -12.86 -7.45 9.59
N PRO A 121 -13.66 -8.10 8.73
CA PRO A 121 -13.44 -9.43 8.17
C PRO A 121 -12.64 -9.44 6.86
N ASP A 122 -12.51 -8.29 6.18
CA ASP A 122 -12.06 -8.21 4.79
C ASP A 122 -10.53 -8.13 4.65
N TYR A 123 -9.83 -7.46 5.58
CA TYR A 123 -8.38 -7.22 5.47
C TYR A 123 -7.95 -6.61 4.12
N GLY A 124 -8.84 -5.82 3.50
CA GLY A 124 -8.60 -5.13 2.25
C GLY A 124 -8.72 -6.02 1.01
N ALA A 125 -9.24 -7.25 1.15
CA ALA A 125 -9.45 -8.18 0.04
C ALA A 125 -10.29 -7.57 -1.09
N SER A 126 -11.38 -6.88 -0.76
CA SER A 126 -12.22 -6.18 -1.75
C SER A 126 -11.80 -4.72 -1.94
N SER A 127 -11.44 -4.03 -0.84
CA SER A 127 -11.18 -2.59 -0.91
C SER A 127 -9.90 -2.22 -1.64
N ILE A 128 -8.80 -2.98 -1.51
CA ILE A 128 -7.55 -2.62 -2.20
C ILE A 128 -7.72 -2.64 -3.73
N PRO A 129 -8.31 -3.69 -4.34
CA PRO A 129 -8.61 -3.71 -5.77
C PRO A 129 -9.56 -2.59 -6.21
N GLU A 130 -10.62 -2.33 -5.43
CA GLU A 130 -11.57 -1.25 -5.71
C GLU A 130 -10.88 0.12 -5.72
N ILE A 131 -10.04 0.40 -4.72
CA ILE A 131 -9.26 1.64 -4.63
C ILE A 131 -8.28 1.73 -5.80
N TYR A 132 -7.58 0.64 -6.12
CA TYR A 132 -6.63 0.65 -7.23
C TYR A 132 -7.32 0.91 -8.58
N ASN A 133 -8.55 0.44 -8.76
CA ASN A 133 -9.35 0.68 -9.96
C ASN A 133 -9.86 2.14 -10.09
N ASP A 134 -9.64 2.99 -9.09
CA ASP A 134 -9.94 4.41 -9.19
C ASP A 134 -9.12 5.06 -10.34
N PRO A 135 -9.75 5.81 -11.26
CA PRO A 135 -9.06 6.46 -12.38
C PRO A 135 -7.94 7.41 -11.95
N ASN A 136 -7.99 7.95 -10.74
CA ASN A 136 -6.94 8.81 -10.18
C ASN A 136 -5.70 8.02 -9.73
N ILE A 137 -5.79 6.69 -9.60
CA ILE A 137 -4.70 5.83 -9.12
C ILE A 137 -4.21 4.90 -10.23
N GLY A 138 -4.95 3.83 -10.53
CA GLY A 138 -4.45 2.70 -11.33
C GLY A 138 -4.00 3.11 -12.72
N GLN A 139 -4.75 3.99 -13.39
CA GLN A 139 -4.42 4.48 -14.73
C GLN A 139 -3.15 5.33 -14.79
N LYS A 140 -2.72 5.88 -13.65
CA LYS A 140 -1.49 6.66 -13.55
C LYS A 140 -0.28 5.75 -13.35
N VAL A 141 -0.43 4.53 -12.83
CA VAL A 141 0.67 3.58 -12.62
C VAL A 141 1.16 3.03 -13.96
N VAL A 142 2.38 3.41 -14.35
CA VAL A 142 2.97 2.99 -15.63
C VAL A 142 4.04 1.92 -15.51
N LEU A 143 4.60 1.76 -14.32
CA LEU A 143 5.63 0.79 -14.02
C LEU A 143 5.63 0.49 -12.53
N ASN A 144 5.77 -0.79 -12.19
CA ASN A 144 6.05 -1.25 -10.84
C ASN A 144 7.46 -1.83 -10.83
N LEU A 145 8.28 -1.39 -9.87
CA LEU A 145 9.61 -1.91 -9.62
C LEU A 145 9.70 -2.27 -8.13
N MET A 146 9.44 -3.54 -7.82
CA MET A 146 9.48 -4.04 -6.46
C MET A 146 10.93 -4.30 -6.03
N ASP A 147 11.31 -3.66 -4.93
CA ASP A 147 12.61 -3.82 -4.29
C ASP A 147 12.62 -5.06 -3.39
N GLY A 148 13.33 -6.09 -3.83
CA GLY A 148 13.65 -7.29 -3.05
C GLY A 148 15.15 -7.44 -2.79
N LEU A 149 15.91 -6.35 -2.74
CA LEU A 149 17.34 -6.41 -2.38
C LEU A 149 17.49 -6.96 -0.96
N LEU A 150 16.70 -6.41 -0.03
CA LEU A 150 16.51 -6.90 1.32
C LEU A 150 15.03 -7.26 1.53
N ALA A 151 14.69 -8.55 1.40
CA ALA A 151 13.31 -9.00 1.51
C ALA A 151 12.94 -9.29 2.97
N GLN A 152 11.72 -8.97 3.38
CA GLN A 152 11.20 -9.24 4.71
C GLN A 152 9.99 -10.17 4.64
N TYR A 153 10.08 -11.34 5.28
CA TYR A 153 9.03 -12.35 5.17
C TYR A 153 8.00 -12.31 6.29
N ALA A 154 8.22 -11.52 7.35
CA ALA A 154 7.32 -11.41 8.50
C ALA A 154 7.42 -10.07 9.24
N GLY A 155 6.31 -9.69 9.89
CA GLY A 155 6.24 -8.57 10.83
C GLY A 155 6.07 -7.18 10.20
N GLY A 156 5.84 -7.11 8.89
CA GLY A 156 5.61 -5.87 8.18
C GLY A 156 4.25 -5.22 8.45
N PRO A 157 4.02 -4.01 7.90
CA PRO A 157 4.85 -3.35 6.87
C PRO A 157 6.08 -2.61 7.42
N GLU A 158 6.20 -2.45 8.73
CA GLU A 158 7.37 -1.82 9.37
C GLU A 158 8.62 -2.70 9.25
N SER A 159 9.79 -2.07 9.32
CA SER A 159 11.07 -2.79 9.25
C SER A 159 11.26 -3.70 10.47
N GLN A 160 11.48 -4.98 10.21
CA GLN A 160 11.75 -6.03 11.18
C GLN A 160 13.01 -6.78 10.77
N PRO A 161 14.21 -6.29 11.18
CA PRO A 161 15.48 -6.88 10.75
C PRO A 161 15.63 -8.38 11.06
N GLY A 162 14.99 -8.87 12.13
CA GLY A 162 14.98 -10.31 12.47
C GLY A 162 14.26 -11.21 11.46
N TYR A 163 13.45 -10.62 10.58
CA TYR A 163 12.72 -11.29 9.51
C TYR A 163 13.17 -10.85 8.10
N ALA A 164 14.24 -10.07 8.02
CA ALA A 164 14.81 -9.58 6.78
C ALA A 164 16.06 -10.37 6.38
N PHE A 165 16.28 -10.58 5.08
CA PHE A 165 17.50 -11.22 4.58
C PHE A 165 17.80 -10.78 3.13
N PRO A 166 19.08 -10.79 2.70
CA PRO A 166 19.44 -10.43 1.34
C PRO A 166 18.84 -11.42 0.33
N PHE A 167 17.95 -10.92 -0.52
CA PHE A 167 17.36 -11.70 -1.62
C PHE A 167 17.87 -11.21 -2.99
N ALA A 168 18.43 -10.00 -3.04
CA ALA A 168 19.18 -9.46 -4.19
C ALA A 168 18.43 -9.50 -5.52
N THR A 169 17.11 -9.26 -5.49
CA THR A 169 16.24 -9.35 -6.67
C THR A 169 15.39 -8.09 -6.82
N LEU A 170 15.21 -7.61 -8.05
CA LEU A 170 14.24 -6.58 -8.39
C LEU A 170 13.20 -7.20 -9.33
N TYR A 171 11.91 -7.00 -9.04
CA TYR A 171 10.85 -7.37 -9.98
C TYR A 171 10.35 -6.12 -10.70
N ALA A 172 10.28 -6.16 -12.03
CA ALA A 172 9.79 -5.05 -12.83
C ALA A 172 8.66 -5.51 -13.77
N SER A 173 7.53 -4.82 -13.75
CA SER A 173 6.38 -5.12 -14.62
C SER A 173 5.41 -3.94 -14.68
N LYS A 174 4.61 -3.90 -15.74
CA LYS A 174 3.41 -3.05 -15.81
C LYS A 174 2.21 -3.68 -15.09
N ASP A 175 2.22 -5.00 -14.89
CA ASP A 175 1.17 -5.75 -14.20
C ASP A 175 1.51 -5.84 -12.70
N PRO A 176 0.83 -5.06 -11.83
CA PRO A 176 1.08 -5.10 -10.38
C PRO A 176 0.59 -6.40 -9.74
N VAL A 177 -0.50 -6.98 -10.26
CA VAL A 177 -1.12 -8.19 -9.72
C VAL A 177 -0.17 -9.38 -9.93
N ALA A 178 0.49 -9.44 -11.07
CA ALA A 178 1.48 -10.48 -11.36
C ALA A 178 2.67 -10.41 -10.39
N ILE A 179 3.22 -9.22 -10.14
CA ILE A 179 4.31 -9.05 -9.17
C ILE A 179 3.85 -9.47 -7.77
N ASP A 180 2.70 -8.99 -7.31
CA ASP A 180 2.20 -9.30 -5.97
C ASP A 180 1.88 -10.79 -5.81
N THR A 181 1.42 -11.46 -6.86
CA THR A 181 1.21 -12.91 -6.89
C THR A 181 2.51 -13.67 -6.69
N ILE A 182 3.57 -13.28 -7.40
CA ILE A 182 4.91 -13.86 -7.23
C ILE A 182 5.46 -13.57 -5.83
N ALA A 183 5.30 -12.34 -5.35
CA ALA A 183 5.70 -11.92 -4.02
C ALA A 183 5.00 -12.76 -2.93
N LEU A 184 3.67 -12.91 -3.00
CA LEU A 184 2.92 -13.69 -2.03
C LEU A 184 3.37 -15.15 -2.01
N ARG A 185 3.53 -15.78 -3.18
CA ARG A 185 4.05 -17.15 -3.27
C ARG A 185 5.41 -17.27 -2.60
N GLN A 186 6.31 -16.33 -2.88
CA GLN A 186 7.65 -16.35 -2.35
C GLN A 186 7.69 -16.15 -0.82
N LEU A 187 6.88 -15.22 -0.30
CA LEU A 187 6.72 -14.98 1.13
C LEU A 187 6.18 -16.23 1.84
N GLU A 188 5.17 -16.90 1.29
CA GLU A 188 4.62 -18.14 1.84
C GLU A 188 5.68 -19.26 1.93
N GLU A 189 6.50 -19.43 0.91
CA GLU A 189 7.61 -20.40 0.93
C GLU A 189 8.61 -20.10 2.06
N TRP A 190 8.98 -18.83 2.22
CA TRP A 190 9.90 -18.39 3.26
C TRP A 190 9.33 -18.57 4.66
N ARG A 191 8.05 -18.23 4.85
CA ARG A 191 7.34 -18.42 6.12
C ARG A 191 7.24 -19.90 6.48
N LYS A 192 6.90 -20.76 5.51
CA LYS A 192 6.88 -22.21 5.69
C LYS A 192 8.24 -22.77 6.12
N LYS A 193 9.32 -22.40 5.42
CA LYS A 193 10.70 -22.83 5.75
C LYS A 193 11.12 -22.41 7.16
N ARG A 194 10.67 -21.24 7.62
CA ARG A 194 11.04 -20.66 8.91
C ARG A 194 9.98 -20.84 10.01
N LYS A 195 8.97 -21.69 9.76
CA LYS A 195 7.90 -22.04 10.70
C LYS A 195 7.11 -20.83 11.22
N VAL A 196 6.92 -19.83 10.36
CA VAL A 196 6.07 -18.67 10.63
C VAL A 196 4.66 -18.93 10.06
N PRO A 197 3.57 -18.55 10.76
CA PRO A 197 2.20 -18.78 10.26
C PRO A 197 1.97 -18.18 8.87
N PRO A 198 1.18 -18.82 8.00
CA PRO A 198 0.90 -18.32 6.65
C PRO A 198 0.10 -17.00 6.68
N ILE A 199 0.24 -16.21 5.62
CA ILE A 199 -0.41 -14.91 5.37
C ILE A 199 -1.29 -14.91 4.13
N LYS A 200 -1.32 -16.00 3.36
CA LYS A 200 -2.12 -16.12 2.12
C LYS A 200 -3.57 -15.64 2.28
N ARG A 201 -4.21 -15.93 3.41
CA ARG A 201 -5.59 -15.48 3.68
C ARG A 201 -5.70 -13.94 3.72
N LEU A 202 -4.71 -13.26 4.27
CA LEU A 202 -4.67 -11.80 4.35
C LEU A 202 -4.35 -11.17 2.97
N GLY A 203 -3.59 -11.88 2.13
CA GLY A 203 -3.25 -11.48 0.76
C GLY A 203 -4.35 -11.71 -0.28
N ALA A 204 -5.60 -11.93 0.15
CA ALA A 204 -6.72 -12.26 -0.76
C ALA A 204 -7.00 -11.17 -1.81
N HIS A 205 -6.61 -9.92 -1.54
CA HIS A 205 -6.75 -8.80 -2.46
C HIS A 205 -6.08 -9.03 -3.82
N ILE A 206 -5.02 -9.85 -3.87
CA ILE A 206 -4.30 -10.15 -5.11
C ILE A 206 -5.18 -10.98 -6.06
N GLN A 207 -5.86 -12.00 -5.51
CA GLN A 207 -6.75 -12.84 -6.29
C GLN A 207 -7.97 -12.04 -6.78
N VAL A 208 -8.57 -11.24 -5.89
CA VAL A 208 -9.71 -10.36 -6.23
C VAL A 208 -9.30 -9.32 -7.29
N ALA A 209 -8.09 -8.76 -7.23
CA ALA A 209 -7.60 -7.85 -8.27
C ALA A 209 -7.50 -8.53 -9.65
N GLY A 210 -7.09 -9.80 -9.68
CA GLY A 210 -7.10 -10.60 -10.91
C GLY A 210 -8.51 -10.81 -11.46
N GLU A 211 -9.48 -11.07 -10.59
CA GLU A 211 -10.90 -11.21 -10.95
C GLU A 211 -11.53 -9.91 -11.45
N PHE A 212 -11.06 -8.76 -10.94
CA PHE A 212 -11.43 -7.43 -11.42
C PHE A 212 -10.79 -7.07 -12.77
N GLY A 213 -9.90 -7.91 -13.29
CA GLY A 213 -9.18 -7.65 -14.55
C GLY A 213 -8.09 -6.60 -14.43
N LEU A 214 -7.58 -6.33 -13.22
CA LEU A 214 -6.52 -5.34 -12.96
C LEU A 214 -5.11 -5.88 -13.27
N GLY A 215 -5.00 -7.17 -13.60
CA GLY A 215 -3.76 -7.88 -13.89
C GLY A 215 -3.96 -9.39 -13.77
N ASN A 216 -2.87 -10.16 -13.76
CA ASN A 216 -2.92 -11.62 -13.73
C ASN A 216 -2.53 -12.17 -12.35
N ALA A 217 -3.49 -12.82 -11.67
CA ALA A 217 -3.24 -13.56 -10.42
C ALA A 217 -2.96 -15.06 -10.64
N ASP A 218 -3.13 -15.56 -11.87
CA ASP A 218 -2.88 -16.95 -12.22
C ASP A 218 -1.39 -17.18 -12.54
N LEU A 219 -0.71 -17.93 -11.69
CA LEU A 219 0.71 -18.29 -11.83
C LEU A 219 1.03 -18.94 -13.17
N SER A 220 0.11 -19.68 -13.78
CA SER A 220 0.34 -20.33 -15.09
C SER A 220 0.41 -19.33 -16.25
N ARG A 221 -0.10 -18.10 -16.03
CA ARG A 221 -0.14 -17.01 -17.01
C ARG A 221 0.91 -15.93 -16.74
N ILE A 222 1.73 -16.10 -15.70
CA ILE A 222 2.81 -15.18 -15.36
C ILE A 222 4.13 -15.77 -15.86
N GLU A 223 4.77 -15.07 -16.80
CA GLU A 223 6.11 -15.41 -17.27
C GLU A 223 7.16 -14.58 -16.50
N ILE A 224 8.11 -15.26 -15.85
CA ILE A 224 9.27 -14.61 -15.23
C ILE A 224 10.46 -14.75 -16.18
N ARG A 225 11.04 -13.61 -16.57
CA ARG A 225 12.26 -13.55 -17.38
C ARG A 225 13.38 -12.95 -16.58
N ASP A 226 14.44 -13.74 -16.36
CA ASP A 226 15.66 -13.23 -15.76
C ASP A 226 16.38 -12.32 -16.76
N VAL A 227 16.48 -11.04 -16.42
CA VAL A 227 17.33 -10.11 -17.15
C VAL A 227 18.69 -10.15 -16.49
N ARG A 228 19.54 -11.07 -16.95
CA ARG A 228 20.96 -11.07 -16.57
C ARG A 228 21.68 -9.98 -17.37
N PRO A 229 22.64 -9.26 -16.78
CA PRO A 229 23.54 -8.41 -17.52
C PRO A 229 24.39 -9.21 -18.53
#